data_AF-A0A0N4YNJ9-F1
#
_entry.id   AF-A0A0N4YNJ9-F1
#
_cell.length_a   1.000
_cell.length_b   1.000
_cell.length_c   1.000
_cell.angle_alpha   90.00
_cell.angle_beta   90.00
_cell.angle_gamma   90.00
#
_symmetry.space_group_name_H-M   'P 1'
#
loop_
_entity.id
_entity.type
_entity.pdbx_description
1 polymer ?
#
loop_
_entity_poly.entity_id
_entity_poly.type
_entity_poly.pdbx_seq_one_letter_code
_entity_poly.pdbx_strand_id
1 'polypeptide(L)'
;MIFYWLASIYGCMKMEIRMDTTNLVMKNSPLHNVAYIYENFLWKEGQLVLAFVNNPPDLSLENNQRRMLGLVSEFEELPYSMGKNSTSFWLRSFLYQSALYQNKDGFYSLLDTWLQDVENGGARWGDMIRLQRDFNGTVVGVNKFMFATAVAMGEEASWNTRARLQHAWRTVAKRNEQYNVTIFQVKRNLQYLSVQYQIRSIAMISINVGVFGLLSLWRVNLDPISMCTTLMSIGFSVDFTGTFLF
;
A
#
# COMPACT_ATOMS: atom_id res chain seq x y z
N MET A 1 -6.52 -30.20 31.66
CA MET A 1 -7.34 -29.38 30.74
C MET A 1 -7.18 -27.88 30.97
N ILE A 2 -7.41 -27.33 32.16
CA ILE A 2 -7.26 -25.87 32.42
C ILE A 2 -5.84 -25.34 32.09
N PHE A 3 -4.80 -26.10 32.46
CA PHE A 3 -3.41 -25.74 32.13
C PHE A 3 -3.14 -25.62 30.62
N TYR A 4 -3.70 -26.56 29.84
CA TYR A 4 -3.60 -26.54 28.37
C TYR A 4 -4.24 -25.28 27.78
N TRP A 5 -5.42 -24.91 28.27
CA TRP A 5 -6.12 -23.70 27.84
C TRP A 5 -5.35 -22.43 28.18
N LEU A 6 -4.81 -22.32 29.40
CA LEU A 6 -4.01 -21.16 29.81
C LEU A 6 -2.72 -21.03 29.00
N ALA A 7 -2.00 -22.13 28.79
CA ALA A 7 -0.79 -22.15 27.97
C ALA A 7 -1.08 -21.79 26.51
N SER A 8 -2.21 -22.27 25.97
CA SER A 8 -2.62 -22.01 24.60
C SER A 8 -3.03 -20.54 24.40
N ILE A 9 -3.79 -19.97 25.32
CA ILE A 9 -4.16 -18.54 25.30
C ILE A 9 -2.91 -17.66 25.42
N TYR A 10 -1.99 -18.01 26.32
CA TYR A 10 -0.72 -17.30 26.47
C TYR A 10 0.12 -17.35 25.18
N GLY A 11 0.20 -18.52 24.54
CA GLY A 11 0.85 -18.68 23.24
C GLY A 11 0.21 -17.82 22.16
N CYS A 12 -1.13 -17.82 22.06
CA CYS A 12 -1.85 -16.99 21.08
C CYS A 12 -1.56 -15.49 21.26
N MET A 13 -1.48 -15.01 22.51
CA MET A 13 -1.20 -13.60 22.80
C MET A 13 0.23 -13.18 22.43
N LYS A 14 1.18 -14.13 22.40
CA LYS A 14 2.60 -13.87 22.04
C LYS A 14 2.94 -14.18 20.58
N MET A 15 2.00 -14.70 19.80
CA MET A 15 2.27 -15.12 18.43
C MET A 15 2.49 -13.91 17.53
N GLU A 16 3.66 -13.84 16.89
CA GLU A 16 3.98 -12.80 15.91
C GLU A 16 3.50 -13.22 14.51
N ILE A 17 2.85 -12.29 13.81
CA ILE A 17 2.45 -12.45 12.41
C ILE A 17 3.61 -11.95 11.55
N ARG A 18 4.42 -12.86 11.02
CA ARG A 18 5.64 -12.54 10.27
C ARG A 18 5.98 -13.57 9.22
N MET A 19 5.91 -13.15 7.95
CA MET A 19 6.43 -13.90 6.82
C MET A 19 7.88 -13.51 6.58
N ASP A 20 8.78 -14.40 6.99
CA ASP A 20 10.20 -14.28 6.71
C ASP A 20 10.49 -14.94 5.36
N THR A 21 10.91 -14.14 4.38
CA THR A 21 11.11 -14.63 3.01
C THR A 21 12.36 -15.49 2.90
N THR A 22 13.28 -15.41 3.86
CA THR A 22 14.50 -16.23 3.90
C THR A 22 14.20 -17.72 4.11
N ASN A 23 13.10 -18.05 4.79
CA ASN A 23 12.65 -19.43 5.00
C ASN A 23 12.05 -20.07 3.73
N LEU A 24 11.69 -19.26 2.73
CA LEU A 24 11.16 -19.74 1.44
C LEU A 24 12.27 -20.05 0.45
N VAL A 25 13.46 -19.49 0.67
CA VAL A 25 14.60 -19.63 -0.23
C VAL A 25 15.53 -20.71 0.30
N MET A 26 15.96 -21.60 -0.59
CA MET A 26 16.90 -22.65 -0.24
C MET A 26 18.20 -22.04 0.33
N LYS A 27 18.66 -22.51 1.49
CA LYS A 27 19.80 -21.91 2.23
C LYS A 27 21.09 -21.76 1.41
N ASN A 28 21.29 -22.62 0.41
CA ASN A 28 22.48 -22.61 -0.44
C ASN A 28 22.29 -21.84 -1.76
N SER A 29 21.13 -21.19 -1.96
CA SER A 29 20.86 -20.43 -3.17
C SER A 29 21.55 -19.06 -3.12
N PRO A 30 22.10 -18.55 -4.25
CA PRO A 30 22.55 -17.16 -4.36
C PRO A 30 21.46 -16.14 -3.99
N LEU A 31 20.19 -16.54 -4.12
CA LEU A 31 19.03 -15.72 -3.76
C LEU A 31 18.91 -15.51 -2.24
N HIS A 32 19.51 -16.37 -1.41
CA HIS A 32 19.51 -16.22 0.05
C HIS A 32 20.29 -14.96 0.47
N ASN A 33 21.44 -14.69 -0.16
CA ASN A 33 22.21 -13.47 0.09
C ASN A 33 21.46 -12.21 -0.36
N VAL A 34 20.77 -12.28 -1.52
CA VAL A 34 19.94 -11.17 -2.00
C VAL A 34 18.77 -10.92 -1.05
N ALA A 35 18.11 -11.97 -0.57
CA ALA A 35 17.02 -11.85 0.41
C ALA A 35 17.54 -11.28 1.75
N TYR A 36 18.69 -11.74 2.24
CA TYR A 36 19.32 -11.21 3.45
C TYR A 36 19.66 -9.73 3.33
N ILE A 37 20.25 -9.30 2.21
CA ILE A 37 20.55 -7.88 1.97
C ILE A 37 19.25 -7.08 1.85
N TYR A 38 18.25 -7.63 1.18
CA TYR A 38 16.96 -6.98 1.00
C TYR A 38 16.27 -6.74 2.35
N GLU A 39 16.19 -7.75 3.22
CA GLU A 39 15.51 -7.63 4.52
C GLU A 39 16.29 -6.78 5.53
N ASN A 40 17.62 -6.82 5.51
CA ASN A 40 18.42 -6.09 6.50
C ASN A 40 18.72 -4.64 6.10
N PHE A 41 18.77 -4.34 4.80
CA PHE A 41 19.12 -3.02 4.28
C PHE A 41 17.96 -2.37 3.51
N LEU A 42 17.46 -2.96 2.42
CA LEU A 42 16.40 -2.32 1.61
C LEU A 42 15.06 -2.23 2.33
N TRP A 43 14.74 -3.16 3.23
CA TRP A 43 13.47 -3.16 3.95
C TRP A 43 13.36 -2.00 4.93
N LYS A 44 14.50 -1.51 5.41
CA LYS A 44 14.60 -0.29 6.23
C LYS A 44 14.57 0.97 5.38
N GLU A 45 14.88 0.87 4.09
CA GLU A 45 14.80 1.99 3.16
C GLU A 45 13.35 2.35 2.81
N GLY A 46 13.18 3.61 2.43
CA GLY A 46 11.88 4.21 2.19
C GLY A 46 11.10 3.57 1.04
N GLN A 47 9.80 3.78 1.05
CA GLN A 47 8.86 3.27 0.07
C GLN A 47 8.18 4.42 -0.66
N LEU A 48 7.99 4.26 -1.97
CA LEU A 48 7.18 5.17 -2.75
C LEU A 48 5.69 4.80 -2.65
N VAL A 49 4.86 5.82 -2.47
CA VAL A 49 3.40 5.72 -2.48
C VAL A 49 2.90 6.44 -3.73
N LEU A 50 2.18 5.72 -4.58
CA LEU A 50 1.60 6.28 -5.79
C LEU A 50 0.11 6.52 -5.54
N ALA A 51 -0.32 7.76 -5.60
CA ALA A 51 -1.73 8.13 -5.45
C ALA A 51 -2.28 8.56 -6.80
N PHE A 52 -3.36 7.90 -7.23
CA PHE A 52 -4.07 8.16 -8.47
C PHE A 52 -5.34 8.94 -8.16
N VAL A 53 -5.49 10.10 -8.78
CA VAL A 53 -6.71 10.91 -8.72
C VAL A 53 -7.50 10.63 -9.99
N ASN A 54 -8.65 9.96 -9.84
CA ASN A 54 -9.44 9.49 -10.97
C ASN A 54 -10.52 10.48 -11.44
N ASN A 55 -10.87 11.45 -10.61
CA ASN A 55 -11.87 12.46 -10.93
C ASN A 55 -11.44 13.84 -10.39
N PRO A 56 -10.41 14.46 -10.98
CA PRO A 56 -9.96 15.77 -10.55
C PRO A 56 -10.97 16.85 -10.95
N PRO A 57 -11.10 17.93 -10.17
CA PRO A 57 -11.92 19.07 -10.54
C PRO A 57 -11.26 19.87 -11.66
N ASP A 58 -12.00 20.81 -12.26
CA ASP A 58 -11.45 21.71 -13.28
C ASP A 58 -10.29 22.55 -12.71
N LEU A 59 -9.08 22.29 -13.21
CA LEU A 59 -7.84 22.90 -12.74
C LEU A 59 -7.59 24.29 -13.34
N SER A 60 -8.43 24.77 -14.25
CA SER A 60 -8.39 26.16 -14.72
C SER A 60 -8.66 27.17 -13.60
N LEU A 61 -9.41 26.74 -12.57
CA LEU A 61 -9.81 27.55 -11.43
C LEU A 61 -8.79 27.46 -10.28
N GLU A 62 -8.32 28.61 -9.79
CA GLU A 62 -7.32 28.69 -8.71
C GLU A 62 -7.78 27.98 -7.42
N ASN A 63 -9.07 28.08 -7.07
CA ASN A 63 -9.63 27.40 -5.90
C ASN A 63 -9.49 25.87 -5.99
N ASN A 64 -9.66 25.31 -7.18
CA ASN A 64 -9.53 23.87 -7.41
C ASN A 64 -8.06 23.44 -7.39
N GLN A 65 -7.15 24.27 -7.92
CA GLN A 65 -5.71 24.05 -7.81
C GLN A 65 -5.28 24.01 -6.33
N ARG A 66 -5.74 24.95 -5.50
CA ARG A 66 -5.47 24.96 -4.05
C ARG A 66 -6.00 23.72 -3.35
N ARG A 67 -7.19 23.23 -3.71
CA ARG A 67 -7.75 21.98 -3.18
C ARG A 67 -6.89 20.77 -3.53
N MET A 68 -6.37 20.67 -4.75
CA MET A 68 -5.45 19.60 -5.15
C MET A 68 -4.11 19.69 -4.43
N LEU A 69 -3.58 20.90 -4.25
CA LEU A 69 -2.36 21.12 -3.46
C LEU A 69 -2.56 20.72 -1.99
N GLY A 70 -3.75 21.00 -1.43
CA GLY A 70 -4.13 20.57 -0.08
C GLY A 70 -4.23 19.05 0.04
N LEU A 71 -4.88 18.38 -0.92
CA LEU A 71 -4.91 16.91 -0.98
C LEU A 71 -3.50 16.32 -0.92
N VAL A 72 -2.57 16.84 -1.72
CA VAL A 72 -1.18 16.36 -1.73
C VAL A 72 -0.48 16.68 -0.40
N SER A 73 -0.73 17.85 0.21
CA SER A 73 -0.20 18.22 1.53
C SER A 73 -0.62 17.22 2.61
N GLU A 74 -1.88 16.75 2.57
CA GLU A 74 -2.38 15.76 3.52
C GLU A 74 -1.61 14.43 3.46
N PHE A 75 -1.09 14.05 2.29
CA PHE A 75 -0.19 12.88 2.17
C PHE A 75 1.23 13.21 2.63
N GLU A 76 1.70 14.43 2.35
CA GLU A 76 3.04 14.91 2.74
C GLU A 76 3.20 15.05 4.26
N GLU A 77 2.12 15.32 4.99
CA GLU A 77 2.10 15.50 6.45
C GLU A 77 1.90 14.20 7.24
N LEU A 78 1.71 13.06 6.55
CA LEU A 78 1.55 11.78 7.22
C LEU A 78 2.80 11.37 7.99
N PRO A 79 2.65 10.60 9.09
CA PRO A 79 3.80 10.07 9.81
C PRO A 79 4.69 9.26 8.86
N TYR A 80 6.01 9.38 9.04
CA TYR A 80 7.05 8.77 8.19
C TYR A 80 7.13 9.29 6.75
N SER A 81 6.27 10.24 6.35
CA SER A 81 6.43 10.93 5.07
C SER A 81 7.75 11.71 5.05
N MET A 82 8.47 11.64 3.93
CA MET A 82 9.66 12.48 3.69
C MET A 82 9.28 13.92 3.30
N GLY A 83 7.97 14.23 3.26
CA GLY A 83 7.44 15.57 3.10
C GLY A 83 7.48 16.11 1.67
N LYS A 84 7.28 17.42 1.57
CA LYS A 84 7.09 18.14 0.30
C LYS A 84 8.21 17.96 -0.72
N ASN A 85 9.47 17.93 -0.28
CA ASN A 85 10.63 17.80 -1.19
C ASN A 85 10.73 16.41 -1.83
N SER A 86 10.14 15.40 -1.20
CA SER A 86 10.13 14.02 -1.70
C SER A 86 8.95 13.71 -2.63
N THR A 87 8.02 14.67 -2.79
CA THR A 87 6.77 14.45 -3.48
C THR A 87 6.83 14.97 -4.91
N SER A 88 6.69 14.05 -5.86
CA SER A 88 6.62 14.34 -7.28
C SER A 88 5.18 14.65 -7.67
N PHE A 89 4.89 15.94 -7.90
CA PHE A 89 3.56 16.42 -8.29
C PHE A 89 3.63 17.48 -9.39
N TRP A 90 3.06 17.15 -10.55
CA TRP A 90 3.17 17.94 -11.79
C TRP A 90 2.60 19.35 -11.66
N LEU A 91 1.49 19.53 -10.95
CA LEU A 91 0.79 20.82 -10.89
C LEU A 91 1.65 21.90 -10.24
N ARG A 92 2.49 21.55 -9.25
CA ARG A 92 3.43 22.50 -8.64
C ARG A 92 4.48 22.97 -9.63
N SER A 93 5.06 22.04 -10.40
CA SER A 93 6.03 22.37 -11.44
C SER A 93 5.42 23.17 -12.57
N PHE A 94 4.20 22.81 -12.99
CA PHE A 94 3.46 23.54 -14.01
C PHE A 94 3.16 24.97 -13.56
N LEU A 95 2.59 25.16 -12.36
CA LEU A 95 2.22 26.49 -11.85
C LEU A 95 3.43 27.41 -11.67
N TYR A 96 4.57 26.85 -11.24
CA TYR A 96 5.82 27.60 -11.15
C TYR A 96 6.29 28.09 -12.52
N GLN A 97 6.28 27.21 -13.53
CA GLN A 97 6.71 27.55 -14.87
C GLN A 97 5.71 28.47 -15.59
N SER A 98 4.41 28.23 -15.44
CA SER A 98 3.35 29.04 -16.05
C SER A 98 3.35 30.47 -15.52
N ALA A 99 3.77 30.69 -14.28
CA ALA A 99 3.90 32.04 -13.72
C ALA A 99 5.02 32.86 -14.39
N LEU A 100 6.02 32.21 -14.99
CA LEU A 100 7.11 32.88 -15.71
C LEU A 100 6.71 33.28 -17.13
N TYR A 101 5.79 32.55 -17.75
CA TYR A 101 5.27 32.85 -19.07
C TYR A 101 4.03 33.75 -18.96
N GLN A 102 4.17 35.04 -19.27
CA GLN A 102 3.01 35.93 -19.46
C GLN A 102 2.32 35.60 -20.78
N ASN A 103 1.55 34.52 -20.83
CA ASN A 103 0.77 34.17 -22.00
C ASN A 103 -0.74 34.39 -21.75
N LYS A 104 -1.44 34.88 -22.78
CA LYS A 104 -2.89 35.13 -22.74
C LYS A 104 -3.72 33.88 -23.04
N ASP A 105 -3.05 32.78 -23.38
CA ASP A 105 -3.69 31.51 -23.69
C ASP A 105 -4.27 30.86 -22.43
N GLY A 106 -5.34 30.07 -22.61
CA GLY A 106 -6.02 29.38 -21.52
C GLY A 106 -5.12 28.36 -20.80
N PHE A 107 -5.50 28.01 -19.56
CA PHE A 107 -4.76 27.06 -18.71
C PHE A 107 -4.43 25.75 -19.44
N TYR A 108 -5.41 25.16 -20.12
CA TYR A 108 -5.25 23.85 -20.76
C TYR A 108 -4.44 23.88 -22.06
N SER A 109 -4.49 24.98 -22.82
CA SER A 109 -3.61 25.17 -23.97
C SER A 109 -2.15 25.32 -23.53
N LEU A 110 -1.91 26.06 -22.45
CA LEU A 110 -0.57 26.18 -21.88
C LEU A 110 -0.08 24.85 -21.32
N LEU A 111 -0.96 24.08 -20.70
CA LEU A 111 -0.65 22.73 -20.21
C LEU A 111 -0.26 21.79 -21.35
N ASP A 112 -0.97 21.80 -22.48
CA ASP A 112 -0.64 20.95 -23.63
C ASP A 112 0.74 21.29 -24.20
N THR A 113 1.05 22.58 -24.35
CA THR A 113 2.37 23.06 -24.79
C THR A 113 3.47 22.67 -23.81
N TRP A 114 3.23 22.87 -22.50
CA TRP A 114 4.21 22.53 -21.47
C TRP A 114 4.50 21.03 -21.42
N LEU A 115 3.50 20.17 -21.64
CA LEU A 115 3.72 18.72 -21.68
C LEU A 115 4.50 18.25 -22.91
N GLN A 116 4.66 19.08 -23.92
CA GLN A 116 5.51 18.81 -25.09
C GLN A 116 6.91 19.43 -24.96
N ASP A 117 7.14 20.24 -23.92
CA ASP A 117 8.40 20.93 -23.68
C ASP A 117 9.43 19.98 -23.05
N VAL A 118 10.31 19.47 -23.91
CA VAL A 118 11.42 18.58 -23.52
C VAL A 118 12.54 19.37 -22.83
N GLU A 119 12.75 20.63 -23.19
CA GLU A 119 13.88 21.44 -22.73
C GLU A 119 13.70 21.89 -21.27
N ASN A 120 12.50 22.35 -20.91
CA ASN A 120 12.19 22.78 -19.53
C ASN A 120 11.65 21.65 -18.65
N GLY A 121 11.70 20.40 -19.13
CA GLY A 121 11.33 19.21 -18.37
C GLY A 121 9.84 19.06 -18.08
N GLY A 122 8.97 19.66 -18.90
CA GLY A 122 7.53 19.45 -18.85
C GLY A 122 7.13 18.07 -19.42
N ALA A 123 7.83 17.61 -20.45
CA ALA A 123 7.60 16.32 -21.11
C ALA A 123 7.65 15.10 -20.16
N ARG A 124 8.46 15.15 -19.09
CA ARG A 124 8.56 14.05 -18.11
C ARG A 124 7.26 13.76 -17.36
N TRP A 125 6.32 14.70 -17.35
CA TRP A 125 5.03 14.57 -16.67
C TRP A 125 3.94 13.96 -17.56
N GLY A 126 4.19 13.79 -18.86
CA GLY A 126 3.22 13.26 -19.82
C GLY A 126 2.66 11.91 -19.41
N ASP A 127 3.49 11.03 -18.84
CA ASP A 127 3.05 9.69 -18.39
C ASP A 127 2.21 9.73 -17.10
N MET A 128 2.28 10.82 -16.35
CA MET A 128 1.58 10.96 -15.07
C MET A 128 0.19 11.59 -15.20
N ILE A 129 -0.16 12.10 -16.39
CA ILE A 129 -1.38 12.87 -16.62
C ILE A 129 -2.14 12.30 -17.82
N ARG A 130 -3.44 12.06 -17.65
CA ARG A 130 -4.37 11.75 -18.72
C ARG A 130 -5.22 12.97 -19.02
N LEU A 131 -4.94 13.61 -20.15
CA LEU A 131 -5.67 14.77 -20.64
C LEU A 131 -7.02 14.35 -21.25
N GLN A 132 -8.01 15.21 -21.09
CA GLN A 132 -9.27 15.16 -21.82
C GLN A 132 -9.15 16.07 -23.04
N ARG A 133 -9.43 15.53 -24.22
CA ARG A 133 -9.43 16.26 -25.49
C ARG A 133 -10.84 16.31 -26.07
N ASP A 134 -11.18 17.44 -26.68
CA ASP A 134 -12.43 17.60 -27.42
C ASP A 134 -12.35 16.96 -28.81
N PHE A 135 -13.45 16.95 -29.57
CA PHE A 135 -13.51 16.44 -30.95
C PHE A 135 -12.49 17.12 -31.88
N ASN A 136 -12.11 18.36 -31.58
CA ASN A 136 -11.13 19.14 -32.32
C ASN A 136 -9.67 18.84 -31.91
N GLY A 137 -9.44 17.93 -30.94
CA GLY A 137 -8.11 17.55 -30.44
C GLY A 137 -7.51 18.51 -29.40
N THR A 138 -8.18 19.63 -29.12
CA THR A 138 -7.78 20.60 -28.08
C THR A 138 -7.94 20.01 -26.69
N VAL A 139 -6.97 20.29 -25.81
CA VAL A 139 -7.07 19.87 -24.39
C VAL A 139 -8.07 20.77 -23.68
N VAL A 140 -9.08 20.15 -23.09
CA VAL A 140 -10.16 20.83 -22.36
C VAL A 140 -10.16 20.53 -20.86
N GLY A 141 -9.40 19.53 -20.43
CA GLY A 141 -9.43 19.06 -19.06
C GLY A 141 -8.32 18.07 -18.73
N VAL A 142 -8.20 17.75 -17.45
CA VAL A 142 -7.45 16.58 -16.96
C VAL A 142 -8.46 15.53 -16.52
N ASN A 143 -8.43 14.35 -17.12
CA ASN A 143 -9.31 13.24 -16.75
C ASN A 143 -8.79 12.52 -15.51
N LYS A 144 -7.49 12.22 -15.48
CA LYS A 144 -6.84 11.52 -14.36
C LYS A 144 -5.40 11.97 -14.22
N PHE A 145 -4.85 11.93 -13.02
CA PHE A 145 -3.41 12.09 -12.84
C PHE A 145 -2.91 11.26 -11.65
N MET A 146 -1.60 11.09 -11.57
CA MET A 146 -0.95 10.50 -10.41
C MET A 146 0.08 11.45 -9.80
N PHE A 147 0.33 11.27 -8.51
CA PHE A 147 1.47 11.85 -7.80
C PHE A 147 2.13 10.78 -6.95
N ALA A 148 3.41 10.99 -6.65
CA ALA A 148 4.22 10.04 -5.91
C ALA A 148 4.85 10.72 -4.70
N THR A 149 4.70 10.15 -3.51
CA THR A 149 5.33 10.65 -2.28
C THR A 149 6.17 9.54 -1.63
N ALA A 150 7.32 9.90 -1.05
CA ALA A 150 8.20 8.94 -0.42
C ALA A 150 7.96 8.89 1.09
N VAL A 151 8.03 7.68 1.64
CA VAL A 151 7.84 7.42 3.07
C VAL A 151 9.05 6.66 3.58
N ALA A 152 9.72 7.16 4.62
CA ALA A 152 10.90 6.57 5.21
C ALA A 152 10.63 6.13 6.64
N MET A 153 10.66 4.81 6.88
CA MET A 153 10.39 4.22 8.19
C MET A 153 11.65 4.05 9.04
N GLY A 154 12.84 4.05 8.43
CA GLY A 154 14.11 3.89 9.14
C GLY A 154 14.18 2.59 9.93
N GLU A 155 14.68 2.66 11.16
CA GLU A 155 14.81 1.50 12.05
C GLU A 155 13.46 0.96 12.56
N GLU A 156 12.40 1.76 12.50
CA GLU A 156 11.04 1.36 12.89
C GLU A 156 10.28 0.61 11.77
N ALA A 157 10.99 0.24 10.69
CA ALA A 157 10.43 -0.51 9.58
C ALA A 157 9.94 -1.90 10.03
N SER A 158 8.63 -2.00 10.28
CA SER A 158 7.97 -3.24 10.65
C SER A 158 6.72 -3.47 9.81
N TRP A 159 6.26 -4.72 9.74
CA TRP A 159 4.98 -5.07 9.11
C TRP A 159 3.80 -4.30 9.73
N ASN A 160 3.82 -4.08 11.04
CA ASN A 160 2.81 -3.29 11.74
C ASN A 160 2.85 -1.81 11.35
N THR A 161 4.05 -1.23 11.23
CA THR A 161 4.23 0.17 10.78
C THR A 161 3.68 0.36 9.36
N ARG A 162 3.99 -0.57 8.45
CA ARG A 162 3.47 -0.55 7.07
C ARG A 162 1.95 -0.75 7.01
N ALA A 163 1.38 -1.60 7.86
CA ALA A 163 -0.07 -1.77 7.95
C ALA A 163 -0.77 -0.49 8.45
N ARG A 164 -0.21 0.18 9.46
CA ARG A 164 -0.69 1.48 9.95
C ARG A 164 -0.59 2.57 8.88
N LEU A 165 0.50 2.61 8.14
CA LEU A 165 0.70 3.54 7.00
C LEU A 165 -0.34 3.32 5.90
N GLN A 166 -0.57 2.06 5.50
CA GLN A 166 -1.62 1.74 4.52
C GLN A 166 -3.01 2.16 5.01
N HIS A 167 -3.30 1.97 6.29
CA HIS A 167 -4.53 2.44 6.88
C HIS A 167 -4.63 3.97 6.84
N ALA A 168 -3.55 4.68 7.21
CA ALA A 168 -3.51 6.14 7.17
C ALA A 168 -3.73 6.69 5.75
N TRP A 169 -3.05 6.13 4.73
CA TRP A 169 -3.29 6.52 3.34
C TRP A 169 -4.75 6.31 2.95
N ARG A 170 -5.33 5.14 3.26
CA ARG A 170 -6.74 4.86 2.97
C ARG A 170 -7.68 5.84 3.67
N THR A 171 -7.38 6.26 4.90
CA THR A 171 -8.17 7.28 5.60
C THR A 171 -8.13 8.63 4.86
N VAL A 172 -6.95 9.06 4.38
CA VAL A 172 -6.81 10.30 3.59
C VAL A 172 -7.57 10.21 2.26
N ALA A 173 -7.46 9.08 1.56
CA ALA A 173 -8.21 8.84 0.33
C ALA A 173 -9.73 8.83 0.60
N LYS A 174 -10.16 8.23 1.71
CA LYS A 174 -11.57 8.20 2.14
C LYS A 174 -12.11 9.59 2.45
N ARG A 175 -11.32 10.44 3.11
CA ARG A 175 -11.68 11.84 3.39
C ARG A 175 -11.84 12.66 2.10
N ASN A 176 -11.18 12.24 1.03
CA ASN A 176 -11.19 12.89 -0.29
C ASN A 176 -11.91 12.04 -1.35
N GLU A 177 -12.97 11.34 -0.96
CA GLU A 177 -13.78 10.47 -1.83
C GLU A 177 -14.31 11.20 -3.07
N GLN A 178 -14.55 12.53 -2.98
CA GLN A 178 -15.01 13.33 -4.11
C GLN A 178 -14.10 13.25 -5.35
N TYR A 179 -12.81 12.97 -5.17
CA TYR A 179 -11.84 12.88 -6.27
C TYR A 179 -11.53 11.44 -6.70
N ASN A 180 -12.19 10.45 -6.08
CA ASN A 180 -11.98 9.02 -6.31
C ASN A 180 -10.49 8.64 -6.27
N VAL A 181 -9.83 8.94 -5.15
CA VAL A 181 -8.40 8.73 -4.97
C VAL A 181 -8.11 7.24 -4.72
N THR A 182 -7.27 6.65 -5.56
CA THR A 182 -6.80 5.26 -5.41
C THR A 182 -5.32 5.25 -5.05
N ILE A 183 -4.97 4.56 -3.97
CA ILE A 183 -3.58 4.39 -3.58
C ILE A 183 -3.05 3.09 -4.14
N PHE A 184 -1.98 3.21 -4.90
CA PHE A 184 -1.23 2.10 -5.42
C PHE A 184 0.13 2.06 -4.74
N GLN A 185 0.48 0.87 -4.29
CA GLN A 185 1.80 0.58 -3.78
C GLN A 185 2.45 -0.37 -4.77
N VAL A 186 3.60 0.03 -5.33
CA VAL A 186 4.45 -0.88 -6.11
C VAL A 186 5.01 -1.89 -5.12
N LYS A 187 4.27 -2.97 -4.89
CA LYS A 187 4.79 -4.14 -4.21
C LYS A 187 5.67 -4.91 -5.18
N ARG A 188 6.98 -4.75 -5.03
CA ARG A 188 7.96 -5.66 -5.61
C ARG A 188 8.04 -6.88 -4.66
N ASN A 189 7.14 -7.84 -4.90
CA ASN A 189 6.98 -9.15 -4.26
C ASN A 189 5.95 -9.28 -3.10
N LEU A 190 4.97 -10.16 -3.38
CA LEU A 190 4.09 -10.94 -2.48
C LEU A 190 3.37 -10.20 -1.34
N GLN A 191 2.11 -9.83 -1.58
CA GLN A 191 1.13 -9.86 -0.49
C GLN A 191 -0.13 -10.58 -0.93
N TYR A 192 -0.19 -11.87 -0.60
CA TYR A 192 -1.45 -12.54 -0.35
C TYR A 192 -1.92 -12.12 1.04
N LEU A 193 -3.04 -11.39 1.12
CA LEU A 193 -4.19 -11.69 1.97
C LEU A 193 -5.11 -10.47 2.06
N SER A 194 -6.26 -10.58 1.43
CA SER A 194 -7.51 -10.10 2.01
C SER A 194 -8.62 -11.02 1.50
N VAL A 195 -8.85 -12.14 2.18
CA VAL A 195 -10.08 -12.91 2.02
C VAL A 195 -10.57 -13.36 3.39
N GLN A 196 -11.78 -12.89 3.69
CA GLN A 196 -12.82 -13.39 4.60
C GLN A 196 -12.41 -14.23 5.83
N TYR A 197 -12.65 -13.65 7.01
CA TYR A 197 -13.04 -14.44 8.18
C TYR A 197 -14.56 -14.64 8.12
N GLN A 198 -15.03 -15.88 7.99
CA GLN A 198 -16.39 -16.25 8.32
C GLN A 198 -16.35 -17.31 9.42
N ILE A 199 -16.64 -16.86 10.64
CA ILE A 199 -16.59 -17.64 11.86
C ILE A 199 -17.73 -18.68 11.83
N ARG A 200 -17.40 -19.97 11.91
CA ARG A 200 -18.36 -21.02 12.29
C ARG A 200 -17.89 -21.73 13.55
N SER A 201 -18.81 -21.78 14.51
CA SER A 201 -18.89 -22.67 15.67
C SER A 201 -17.86 -22.48 16.80
N ILE A 202 -18.38 -22.32 18.03
CA ILE A 202 -17.63 -22.19 19.29
C ILE A 202 -16.64 -23.35 19.51
N ALA A 203 -16.97 -24.55 19.02
CA ALA A 203 -16.10 -25.73 19.09
C ALA A 203 -14.87 -25.63 18.17
N MET A 204 -14.96 -24.98 17.00
CA MET A 204 -13.80 -24.77 16.13
C MET A 204 -12.87 -23.69 16.70
N ILE A 205 -13.44 -22.64 17.32
CA ILE A 205 -12.65 -21.62 18.03
C ILE A 205 -11.78 -22.26 19.12
N SER A 206 -12.35 -23.20 19.88
CA SER A 206 -11.65 -23.98 20.91
C SER A 206 -10.43 -24.74 20.37
N ILE A 207 -10.62 -25.49 19.28
CA ILE A 207 -9.55 -26.28 18.66
C ILE A 207 -8.47 -25.36 18.07
N ASN A 208 -8.88 -24.27 17.43
CA ASN A 208 -7.96 -23.29 16.83
C ASN A 208 -7.08 -22.61 17.89
N VAL A 209 -7.65 -22.19 19.02
CA VAL A 209 -6.88 -21.58 20.12
C VAL A 209 -5.82 -22.54 20.66
N GLY A 210 -6.16 -23.83 20.79
CA GLY A 210 -5.21 -24.86 21.20
C GLY A 210 -4.04 -25.05 20.25
N VAL A 211 -4.33 -25.20 18.95
CA VAL A 211 -3.31 -25.45 17.91
C VAL A 211 -2.40 -24.23 17.73
N PHE A 212 -2.96 -23.02 17.59
CA PHE A 212 -2.16 -21.80 17.46
C PHE A 212 -1.34 -21.51 18.72
N GLY A 213 -1.89 -21.80 19.90
CA GLY A 213 -1.20 -21.64 21.17
C GLY A 213 0.03 -22.54 21.31
N LEU A 214 -0.07 -23.81 20.90
CA LEU A 214 1.06 -24.73 20.88
C LEU A 214 2.10 -24.38 19.80
N LEU A 215 1.67 -23.96 18.61
CA LEU A 215 2.58 -23.51 17.54
C LEU A 215 3.41 -22.30 17.97
N SER A 216 2.81 -21.37 18.72
CA SER A 216 3.51 -20.23 19.29
C SER A 216 4.59 -20.65 20.32
N LEU A 217 4.31 -21.69 21.14
CA LEU A 217 5.32 -22.25 22.06
C LEU A 217 6.52 -22.86 21.34
N TRP A 218 6.33 -23.33 20.11
CA TRP A 218 7.39 -23.84 19.24
C TRP A 218 8.05 -22.74 18.39
N ARG A 219 7.77 -21.46 18.66
CA ARG A 219 8.29 -20.28 17.94
C ARG A 219 8.01 -20.32 16.43
N VAL A 220 6.87 -20.87 16.03
CA VAL A 220 6.42 -20.83 14.63
C VAL A 220 5.69 -19.51 14.39
N ASN A 221 6.10 -18.79 13.34
CA ASN A 221 5.44 -17.54 12.92
C ASN A 221 4.15 -17.83 12.16
N LEU A 222 3.16 -16.94 12.28
CA LEU A 222 1.89 -17.09 11.57
C LEU A 222 2.00 -16.63 10.12
N ASP A 223 2.22 -17.59 9.22
CA ASP A 223 2.35 -17.40 7.77
C ASP A 223 1.23 -18.05 6.98
N PRO A 224 0.96 -17.63 5.72
CA PRO A 224 -0.06 -18.24 4.87
C PRO A 224 0.08 -19.75 4.73
N ILE A 225 1.31 -20.27 4.67
CA ILE A 225 1.59 -21.70 4.61
C ILE A 225 1.17 -22.38 5.93
N SER A 226 1.57 -21.81 7.08
CA SER A 226 1.17 -22.33 8.39
C SER A 226 -0.35 -22.28 8.61
N MET A 227 -1.03 -21.26 8.06
CA MET A 227 -2.49 -21.15 8.08
C MET A 227 -3.13 -22.24 7.22
N CYS A 228 -2.60 -22.49 6.01
CA CYS A 228 -3.07 -23.57 5.14
C CYS A 228 -2.86 -24.96 5.78
N THR A 229 -1.68 -25.23 6.35
CA THR A 229 -1.42 -26.51 7.03
C THR A 229 -2.32 -26.69 8.26
N THR A 230 -2.59 -25.60 9.00
CA THR A 230 -3.50 -25.64 10.14
C THR A 230 -4.93 -25.91 9.68
N LEU A 231 -5.42 -25.22 8.64
CA LEU A 231 -6.75 -25.48 8.04
C LEU A 231 -6.87 -26.91 7.51
N MET A 232 -5.84 -27.43 6.85
CA MET A 232 -5.81 -28.82 6.37
C MET A 232 -5.85 -29.80 7.55
N SER A 233 -5.11 -29.55 8.63
CA SER A 233 -5.13 -30.39 9.84
C SER A 233 -6.50 -30.41 10.53
N ILE A 234 -7.24 -29.30 10.47
CA ILE A 234 -8.61 -29.21 10.99
C ILE A 234 -9.55 -30.08 10.14
N GLY A 235 -9.44 -30.02 8.81
CA GLY A 235 -10.21 -30.85 7.90
C GLY A 235 -10.04 -32.35 8.22
N PHE A 236 -8.79 -32.81 8.35
CA PHE A 236 -8.50 -34.19 8.72
C PHE A 236 -8.99 -34.59 10.12
N SER A 237 -8.97 -33.67 11.09
CA SER A 237 -9.48 -33.93 12.45
C SER A 237 -11.00 -34.15 12.45
N VAL A 238 -11.74 -33.37 11.65
CA VAL A 238 -13.20 -33.55 11.48
C VAL A 238 -13.53 -34.91 10.85
N ASP A 239 -12.78 -35.32 9.82
CA ASP A 239 -12.99 -36.62 9.15
C ASP A 239 -12.75 -37.81 10.09
N PHE A 240 -11.72 -37.73 10.95
CA PHE A 240 -11.43 -38.76 11.94
C PHE A 240 -12.54 -38.89 12.99
N THR A 241 -13.09 -37.76 13.43
CA THR A 241 -14.18 -37.73 14.42
C THR A 241 -15.49 -38.26 13.81
N GLY A 242 -15.75 -37.97 12.54
CA GLY A 242 -16.93 -38.47 11.81
C GLY A 242 -16.93 -40.00 11.63
N THR A 243 -15.75 -40.60 11.46
CA THR A 243 -15.60 -42.06 11.29
C THR A 243 -15.87 -42.85 12.59
N PHE A 244 -15.74 -42.21 13.76
CA PHE A 244 -16.03 -42.83 15.06
C PHE A 244 -17.49 -42.62 15.53
N LEU A 245 -18.24 -41.72 14.87
CA LEU A 245 -19.62 -41.36 15.22
C LEU A 245 -20.67 -42.04 14.32
N PHE A 246 -20.25 -42.86 13.35
CA PHE A 246 -21.06 -43.73 12.51
C PHE A 246 -20.47 -45.14 12.49
#